data_AF-A0A1V4H994-F1
#
_entry.id   AF-A0A1V4H994-F1
#
_cell.length_a   1.000
_cell.length_b   1.000
_cell.length_c   1.000
_cell.angle_alpha   90.00
_cell.angle_beta   90.00
_cell.angle_gamma   90.00
#
_symmetry.space_group_name_H-M   'P 1'
#
loop_
_entity.id
_entity.type
_entity.pdbx_description
1 polymer ?
#
loop_
_entity_poly.entity_id
_entity_poly.type
_entity_poly.pdbx_seq_one_letter_code
_entity_poly.pdbx_strand_id
1 'polypeptide(L)' 'MGTIMDGFSTFQSLSIFFALCEKGRPTQEQKDQALKLLIQLYGALSEEELIQRDDPDLLLTYKELKRSILDKAEGKL' A
#
# COMPACT_ATOMS: atom_id res chain seq x y z
N MET A 1 -13.63 -3.43 -21.63
CA MET A 1 -12.31 -4.09 -21.66
C MET A 1 -11.36 -3.28 -20.80
N GLY A 2 -10.83 -3.85 -19.73
CA GLY A 2 -10.01 -3.20 -18.69
C GLY A 2 -10.37 -3.92 -17.39
N THR A 3 -9.47 -4.46 -16.57
CA THR A 3 -8.21 -3.88 -16.09
C THR A 3 -7.40 -4.99 -15.39
N ILE A 4 -6.89 -5.99 -16.12
CA ILE A 4 -5.89 -6.92 -15.54
C ILE A 4 -4.52 -6.23 -15.42
N MET A 5 -4.35 -5.10 -16.10
CA MET A 5 -3.11 -4.31 -16.16
C MET A 5 -2.86 -3.43 -14.92
N ASP A 6 -3.90 -3.07 -14.16
CA ASP A 6 -3.77 -2.13 -13.04
C ASP A 6 -3.26 -2.80 -11.75
N GLY A 7 -3.76 -3.98 -11.39
CA GLY A 7 -3.36 -4.66 -10.15
C GLY A 7 -1.90 -5.10 -10.13
N PHE A 8 -1.38 -5.59 -11.26
CA PHE A 8 0.02 -6.01 -11.38
C PHE A 8 0.98 -4.81 -11.29
N SER A 9 0.63 -3.69 -11.93
CA SER A 9 1.41 -2.45 -11.89
C SER A 9 1.44 -1.83 -10.48
N THR A 10 0.32 -1.89 -9.76
CA THR A 10 0.22 -1.44 -8.36
C THR A 10 1.04 -2.33 -7.42
N PHE A 11 0.97 -3.65 -7.59
CA PHE A 11 1.78 -4.60 -6.81
C PHE A 11 3.28 -4.43 -7.07
N GLN A 12 3.68 -4.24 -8.33
CA GLN A 12 5.07 -3.96 -8.69
C GLN A 12 5.57 -2.66 -8.05
N SER A 13 4.74 -1.61 -8.04
CA SER A 13 5.08 -0.32 -7.43
C SER A 13 5.27 -0.43 -5.91
N LEU A 14 4.43 -1.21 -5.22
CA LEU A 14 4.61 -1.52 -3.79
C LEU A 14 5.89 -2.33 -3.55
N SER A 15 6.20 -3.30 -4.42
CA SER A 15 7.43 -4.09 -4.33
C SER A 15 8.68 -3.22 -4.49
N ILE A 16 8.64 -2.25 -5.41
CA ILE A 16 9.72 -1.25 -5.59
C ILE A 16 9.88 -0.40 -4.33
N PHE A 17 8.78 0.03 -3.70
CA PHE A 17 8.84 0.76 -2.44
C PHE A 17 9.55 -0.05 -1.33
N PHE A 18 9.23 -1.33 -1.17
CA PHE A 18 9.91 -2.17 -0.18
C PHE A 18 11.41 -2.34 -0.50
N ALA A 19 11.78 -2.52 -1.76
CA ALA A 19 13.19 -2.59 -2.17
C ALA A 19 13.94 -1.26 -1.94
N LEU A 20 13.25 -0.10 -2.04
CA LEU A 20 13.82 1.20 -1.69
C LEU A 20 14.04 1.33 -0.18
N CYS A 21 13.11 0.83 0.64
CA CYS A 21 13.26 0.79 2.10
C CYS A 21 14.45 -0.05 2.57
N GLU A 22 14.81 -1.11 1.82
CA GLU A 22 16.01 -1.92 2.10
C GLU A 22 17.31 -1.19 1.75
N LYS A 23 17.27 -0.25 0.81
CA LYS A 23 18.44 0.53 0.37
C LYS A 23 18.64 1.83 1.14
N GLY A 24 17.66 2.25 1.93
CA GLY A 24 17.69 3.48 2.72
C GLY A 24 16.31 3.88 3.24
N ARG A 25 16.21 5.06 3.89
CA ARG A 25 14.89 5.58 4.29
C ARG A 25 14.15 6.16 3.08
N PRO A 26 12.94 5.68 2.75
CA PRO A 26 12.12 6.30 1.72
C PRO A 26 11.73 7.72 2.14
N THR A 27 11.48 8.58 1.15
CA THR A 27 10.96 9.94 1.42
C THR A 27 9.50 9.88 1.88
N GLN A 28 9.05 10.95 2.51
CA GLN A 28 7.63 11.09 2.90
C GLN A 28 6.70 10.95 1.69
N GLU A 29 7.08 11.51 0.54
CA GLU A 29 6.33 11.37 -0.71
C GLU A 29 6.24 9.92 -1.20
N GLN A 30 7.34 9.15 -1.12
CA GLN A 30 7.35 7.74 -1.48
C GLN A 30 6.45 6.89 -0.56
N LYS A 31 6.44 7.22 0.73
CA LYS A 31 5.53 6.61 1.71
C LYS A 31 4.07 6.92 1.38
N ASP A 32 3.74 8.18 1.12
CA ASP A 32 2.37 8.59 0.79
C ASP A 32 1.90 7.96 -0.53
N GLN A 33 2.79 7.81 -1.50
CA GLN A 33 2.51 7.09 -2.74
C GLN A 33 2.28 5.59 -2.51
N ALA A 34 3.08 4.94 -1.67
CA ALA A 34 2.88 3.54 -1.31
C ALA A 34 1.53 3.31 -0.61
N LEU A 35 1.12 4.22 0.28
CA LEU A 35 -0.19 4.14 0.92
C LEU A 35 -1.35 4.32 -0.07
N LYS A 36 -1.24 5.24 -1.03
CA LYS A 36 -2.24 5.39 -2.10
C LYS A 36 -2.35 4.14 -2.98
N LEU A 37 -1.19 3.58 -3.37
CA LEU A 37 -1.15 2.35 -4.16
C LEU A 37 -1.77 1.18 -3.39
N LEU A 38 -1.53 1.07 -2.08
CA LEU A 38 -2.17 0.06 -1.24
C LEU A 38 -3.69 0.18 -1.28
N ILE A 39 -4.25 1.39 -1.19
CA ILE A 39 -5.70 1.62 -1.25
C ILE A 39 -6.26 1.22 -2.63
N GLN A 40 -5.55 1.58 -3.71
CA GLN A 40 -5.91 1.21 -5.08
C GLN A 40 -5.82 -0.30 -5.33
N LEU A 41 -4.89 -1.01 -4.69
CA LEU A 41 -4.75 -2.47 -4.80
C LEU A 41 -6.03 -3.17 -4.31
N TYR A 42 -6.66 -2.63 -3.27
CA TYR A 42 -7.95 -3.09 -2.78
C TYR A 42 -9.14 -2.49 -3.53
N GLY A 43 -8.91 -1.80 -4.65
CA GLY A 43 -9.93 -1.25 -5.52
C GLY A 43 -10.74 -0.10 -4.91
N ALA A 44 -10.15 0.66 -3.99
CA ALA A 44 -10.77 1.85 -3.40
C ALA A 44 -10.02 3.12 -3.82
N LEU A 45 -10.67 4.27 -3.68
CA LEU A 45 -10.09 5.59 -3.92
C LEU A 45 -9.55 6.23 -2.64
N SER A 46 -10.10 5.83 -1.49
CA SER A 46 -9.74 6.34 -0.16
C SER A 46 -9.76 5.25 0.90
N GLU A 47 -9.05 5.45 2.01
CA GLU A 47 -9.11 4.56 3.17
C GLU A 47 -10.53 4.51 3.77
N GLU A 48 -11.26 5.63 3.74
CA GLU A 48 -12.65 5.68 4.21
C GLU A 48 -13.56 4.76 3.41
N GLU A 49 -13.36 4.65 2.09
CA GLU A 49 -14.12 3.73 1.24
C GLU A 49 -13.82 2.27 1.58
N LEU A 50 -12.57 1.94 1.96
CA LEU A 50 -12.23 0.60 2.43
C LEU A 50 -12.94 0.28 3.75
N ILE A 51 -12.95 1.24 4.69
CA ILE A 51 -13.62 1.09 5.98
C ILE A 51 -15.14 0.89 5.79
N GLN A 52 -15.74 1.61 4.84
CA GLN A 52 -17.18 1.49 4.54
C GLN A 52 -17.59 0.14 3.93
N ARG A 53 -16.65 -0.63 3.37
CA ARG A 53 -16.95 -1.98 2.83
C ARG A 53 -17.24 -3.01 3.92
N ASP A 54 -16.89 -2.70 5.17
CA ASP A 54 -17.15 -3.52 6.36
C ASP A 54 -16.73 -5.00 6.19
N ASP A 55 -15.66 -5.23 5.43
CA ASP A 55 -15.05 -6.54 5.23
C ASP A 55 -13.88 -6.69 6.23
N PRO A 56 -14.06 -7.47 7.32
CA PRO A 56 -13.09 -7.52 8.40
C PRO A 56 -11.76 -8.16 7.99
N ASP A 57 -11.77 -9.16 7.10
CA ASP A 57 -10.57 -9.84 6.62
C ASP A 57 -9.75 -8.92 5.70
N LEU A 58 -10.43 -8.20 4.81
CA LEU A 58 -9.81 -7.18 3.97
C LEU A 58 -9.22 -6.06 4.81
N LEU A 59 -9.98 -5.54 5.78
CA LEU A 59 -9.52 -4.46 6.65
C LEU A 59 -8.35 -4.87 7.53
N LEU A 60 -8.32 -6.12 8.01
CA LEU A 60 -7.20 -6.66 8.75
C LEU A 60 -5.94 -6.69 7.88
N THR A 61 -6.03 -7.30 6.68
CA THR A 61 -4.90 -7.41 5.75
C THR A 61 -4.39 -6.04 5.30
N TYR A 62 -5.29 -5.10 5.02
CA TYR A 62 -4.95 -3.72 4.69
C TYR A 62 -4.17 -3.03 5.83
N LYS A 63 -4.64 -3.16 7.08
CA LYS A 63 -3.99 -2.56 8.25
C LYS A 63 -2.59 -3.14 8.49
N GLU A 64 -2.40 -4.44 8.31
CA GLU A 64 -1.10 -5.09 8.44
C GLU A 64 -0.10 -4.60 7.40
N LEU A 65 -0.53 -4.48 6.13
CA LEU A 65 0.31 -3.96 5.05
C LEU A 65 0.62 -2.47 5.23
N LYS A 66 -0.38 -1.66 5.61
CA LYS A 66 -0.21 -0.24 5.94
C LYS A 66 0.82 -0.07 7.06
N ARG A 67 0.70 -0.86 8.12
CA ARG A 67 1.67 -0.86 9.22
C ARG A 67 3.07 -1.24 8.74
N SER A 68 3.20 -2.27 7.90
CA SER A 68 4.49 -2.68 7.34
C SER A 68 5.16 -1.57 6.53
N ILE A 69 4.38 -0.83 5.73
CA ILE A 69 4.86 0.34 4.97
C ILE A 69 5.37 1.42 5.93
N LEU A 70 4.62 1.72 7.00
CA LEU A 70 4.97 2.73 7.99
C LEU A 70 6.23 2.34 8.77
N ASP A 71 6.31 1.11 9.27
CA ASP A 71 7.44 0.61 10.07
C ASP A 71 8.72 0.58 9.24
N LYS A 72 8.64 0.12 7.97
CA LYS A 72 9.77 0.16 7.02
C LYS A 72 10.22 1.59 6.70
N ALA A 73 9.28 2.51 6.49
CA ALA A 73 9.60 3.91 6.21
C ALA A 73 10.28 4.63 7.39
N GLU A 74 9.89 4.28 8.62
CA GLU A 74 10.48 4.84 9.84
C GLU A 74 11.81 4.16 10.24
N GLY A 75 12.16 3.06 9.57
CA GLY A 75 13.34 2.25 9.89
C GLY A 75 13.22 1.54 11.24
N LYS A 76 12.00 1.11 11.61
CA LYS A 76 11.69 0.42 12.87
C LYS A 76 11.79 -1.12 12.78
N LEU A 77 12.68 -1.62 11.93
CA LEU A 77 12.97 -3.05 11.78
C LEU A 77 14.45 -3.34 11.97
#